data_AF-A0A6P7KZ72-F1
#
_entry.id   AF-A0A6P7KZ72-F1
#
_cell.length_a   1.000
_cell.length_b   1.000
_cell.length_c   1.000
_cell.angle_alpha   90.00
_cell.angle_beta   90.00
_cell.angle_gamma   90.00
#
_symmetry.space_group_name_H-M   'P 1'
#
loop_
_entity.id
_entity.type
_entity.pdbx_description
1 polymer ?
#
loop_
_entity_poly.entity_id
_entity_poly.type
_entity_poly.pdbx_seq_one_letter_code
_entity_poly.pdbx_strand_id
1 'polypeptide(L)'
;MAVIKTEKEAEVRRAAVHVIASLLRGLGDKTTQVLTDVLLDLYRALKWAIRCDPDEVVVLHAQLALEELDGVMKRLIFPQQKLEKKIVVLP
;
A
#
# COMPACT_ATOMS: atom_id res chain seq x y z
N MET A 1 3.59 2.53 16.50
CA MET A 1 5.00 2.59 16.08
C MET A 1 5.28 1.38 15.19
N ALA A 2 6.03 1.53 14.10
CA ALA A 2 6.26 0.45 13.12
C ALA A 2 7.65 -0.16 13.31
N VAL A 3 7.75 -1.49 13.29
CA VAL A 3 9.01 -2.25 13.49
C VAL A 3 10.13 -1.77 12.55
N ILE A 4 9.79 -1.48 11.28
CA ILE A 4 10.73 -0.93 10.28
C ILE A 4 11.43 0.35 10.75
N LYS A 5 10.79 1.16 11.60
CA LYS A 5 11.33 2.45 12.08
C LYS A 5 12.23 2.32 13.31
N THR A 6 12.06 1.26 14.09
CA THR A 6 12.63 1.16 15.44
C THR A 6 13.65 0.04 15.57
N GLU A 7 13.65 -0.90 14.65
CA GLU A 7 14.45 -2.12 14.75
C GLU A 7 15.87 -1.94 14.22
N LYS A 8 16.85 -2.42 14.99
CA LYS A 8 18.27 -2.28 14.66
C LYS A 8 18.75 -3.39 13.72
N GLU A 9 18.19 -4.58 13.87
CA GLU A 9 18.57 -5.75 13.06
C GLU A 9 18.02 -5.63 11.63
N ALA A 10 18.94 -5.63 10.65
CA ALA A 10 18.59 -5.50 9.23
C ALA A 10 17.64 -6.62 8.75
N GLU A 11 17.87 -7.85 9.21
CA GLU A 11 17.03 -9.01 8.84
C GLU A 11 15.59 -8.84 9.30
N VAL A 12 15.36 -8.25 10.48
CA VAL A 12 14.01 -8.02 10.99
C VAL A 12 13.32 -6.91 10.20
N ARG A 13 14.05 -5.85 9.81
CA ARG A 13 13.52 -4.81 8.92
C ARG A 13 13.19 -5.34 7.53
N ARG A 14 14.05 -6.19 6.95
CA ARG A 14 13.84 -6.89 5.67
C ARG A 14 12.60 -7.78 5.73
N ALA A 15 12.48 -8.61 6.76
CA ALA A 15 11.31 -9.47 6.95
C ALA A 15 10.02 -8.65 7.09
N ALA A 16 10.03 -7.59 7.88
CA ALA A 16 8.87 -6.73 8.08
C ALA A 16 8.40 -6.08 6.77
N VAL A 17 9.33 -5.52 5.97
CA VAL A 17 8.96 -4.88 4.69
C VAL A 17 8.51 -5.92 3.65
N HIS A 18 9.11 -7.10 3.66
CA HIS A 18 8.73 -8.21 2.78
C HIS A 18 7.30 -8.70 3.06
N VAL A 19 6.91 -8.81 4.33
CA VAL A 19 5.54 -9.16 4.73
C VAL A 19 4.55 -8.09 4.26
N ILE A 20 4.87 -6.80 4.42
CA ILE A 20 4.02 -5.70 3.94
C ILE A 20 3.83 -5.79 2.42
N ALA A 21 4.91 -5.97 1.66
CA ALA A 21 4.84 -6.12 0.21
C ALA A 21 3.97 -7.31 -0.19
N SER A 22 4.15 -8.45 0.49
CA SER A 22 3.41 -9.69 0.22
C SER A 22 1.91 -9.55 0.53
N LEU A 23 1.56 -8.86 1.62
CA LEU A 23 0.17 -8.59 1.98
C LEU A 23 -0.51 -7.67 0.98
N LEU A 24 0.15 -6.58 0.56
CA LEU A 24 -0.40 -5.65 -0.43
C LEU A 24 -0.65 -6.35 -1.77
N ARG A 25 0.26 -7.23 -2.19
CA ARG A 25 0.11 -8.02 -3.42
C ARG A 25 -0.95 -9.12 -3.27
N GLY A 26 -1.04 -9.77 -2.12
CA GLY A 26 -1.94 -10.89 -1.88
C GLY A 26 -3.39 -10.51 -1.57
N LEU A 27 -3.64 -9.35 -0.94
CA LEU A 27 -5.01 -8.92 -0.59
C LEU A 27 -5.75 -8.27 -1.77
N GLY A 28 -5.06 -7.78 -2.80
CA GLY A 28 -5.68 -7.25 -4.02
C GLY A 28 -6.77 -6.21 -3.73
N ASP A 29 -7.99 -6.40 -4.23
CA ASP A 29 -9.09 -5.45 -4.02
C ASP A 29 -9.69 -5.50 -2.59
N LYS A 30 -9.55 -6.62 -1.87
CA LYS A 30 -10.00 -6.74 -0.47
C LYS A 30 -9.15 -5.92 0.50
N THR A 31 -7.95 -5.50 0.07
CA THR A 31 -7.07 -4.56 0.79
C THR A 31 -7.82 -3.29 1.20
N THR A 32 -8.72 -2.80 0.34
CA THR A 32 -9.48 -1.55 0.56
C THR A 32 -10.58 -1.66 1.61
N GLN A 33 -10.96 -2.85 2.05
CA GLN A 33 -11.98 -3.02 3.10
C GLN A 33 -11.37 -3.22 4.49
N VAL A 34 -10.17 -3.80 4.55
CA VAL A 34 -9.52 -4.19 5.82
C VAL A 34 -8.46 -3.18 6.27
N LEU A 35 -7.78 -2.52 5.32
CA LEU A 35 -6.60 -1.71 5.65
C LEU A 35 -6.86 -0.20 5.62
N THR A 36 -8.07 0.26 5.30
CA THR A 36 -8.39 1.69 5.11
C THR A 36 -7.84 2.58 6.20
N ASP A 37 -8.01 2.17 7.45
CA ASP A 37 -7.61 2.94 8.64
C ASP A 37 -6.09 2.99 8.84
N VAL A 38 -5.34 2.09 8.20
CA VAL A 38 -3.87 2.00 8.30
C VAL A 38 -3.15 2.33 6.99
N LEU A 39 -3.84 2.56 5.88
CA LEU A 39 -3.23 2.84 4.57
C LEU A 39 -2.30 4.06 4.62
N LEU A 40 -2.75 5.14 5.27
CA LEU A 40 -1.96 6.37 5.38
C LEU A 40 -0.68 6.16 6.20
N ASP A 41 -0.77 5.37 7.27
CA ASP A 41 0.37 5.07 8.12
C ASP A 41 1.36 4.12 7.44
N LEU A 42 0.87 3.14 6.67
CA LEU A 42 1.69 2.29 5.80
C LEU A 42 2.42 3.12 4.74
N TYR A 43 1.71 4.00 4.04
CA TYR A 43 2.30 4.91 3.06
C TYR A 43 3.43 5.76 3.67
N ARG A 44 3.19 6.35 4.85
CA ARG A 44 4.21 7.12 5.59
C ARG A 44 5.37 6.27 6.06
N ALA A 45 5.14 5.02 6.46
CA ALA A 45 6.19 4.10 6.87
C ALA A 45 7.08 3.70 5.69
N LEU A 46 6.50 3.37 4.55
CA LEU A 46 7.23 3.04 3.32
C LEU A 46 8.05 4.23 2.82
N LYS A 47 7.46 5.44 2.74
CA LYS A 47 8.22 6.66 2.36
C LYS A 47 9.33 7.02 3.34
N TRP A 48 9.21 6.61 4.60
CA TRP A 48 10.30 6.78 5.55
C TRP A 48 11.41 5.75 5.30
N ALA A 49 11.06 4.47 5.13
CA ALA A 49 12.03 3.40 4.87
C ALA A 49 12.88 3.68 3.62
N ILE A 50 12.24 4.12 2.52
CA ILE A 50 12.93 4.48 1.27
C ILE A 50 13.95 5.61 1.47
N ARG A 51 13.68 6.55 2.37
CA ARG A 51 14.53 7.73 2.57
C ARG A 51 15.59 7.54 3.63
N CYS A 52 15.36 6.65 4.59
CA CYS A 52 16.11 6.62 5.84
C CYS A 52 16.70 5.25 6.18
N ASP A 53 16.25 4.16 5.58
CA ASP A 53 16.84 2.85 5.87
C ASP A 53 18.21 2.73 5.17
N PRO A 54 19.28 2.39 5.89
CA PRO A 54 20.60 2.20 5.29
C PRO A 54 20.71 0.91 4.44
N ASP A 55 19.73 0.01 4.55
CA ASP A 55 19.74 -1.27 3.85
C ASP A 55 19.05 -1.18 2.48
N GLU A 56 19.82 -1.37 1.40
CA GLU A 56 19.30 -1.27 0.03
C GLU A 56 18.22 -2.30 -0.30
N VAL A 57 18.23 -3.47 0.33
CA VAL A 57 17.19 -4.50 0.15
C VAL A 57 15.89 -4.02 0.78
N VAL A 58 15.96 -3.40 1.97
CA VAL A 58 14.79 -2.78 2.59
C VAL A 58 14.24 -1.66 1.72
N VAL A 59 15.11 -0.81 1.17
CA VAL A 59 14.72 0.30 0.28
C VAL A 59 14.00 -0.24 -0.96
N LEU A 60 14.57 -1.23 -1.65
CA LEU A 60 13.98 -1.82 -2.85
C LEU A 60 12.61 -2.44 -2.56
N HIS A 61 12.49 -3.23 -1.48
CA HIS A 61 11.21 -3.82 -1.12
C HIS A 61 10.18 -2.76 -0.69
N ALA A 62 10.61 -1.69 -0.04
CA ALA A 62 9.73 -0.58 0.31
C ALA A 62 9.22 0.16 -0.94
N GLN A 63 10.06 0.34 -1.96
CA GLN A 63 9.67 0.92 -3.25
C GLN A 63 8.60 0.05 -3.95
N LEU A 64 8.84 -1.26 -4.05
CA LEU A 64 7.88 -2.19 -4.64
C LEU A 64 6.56 -2.19 -3.87
N ALA A 65 6.60 -2.23 -2.54
CA ALA A 65 5.39 -2.16 -1.72
C ALA A 65 4.63 -0.84 -1.91
N LEU A 66 5.33 0.28 -2.09
CA LEU A 66 4.73 1.58 -2.32
C LEU A 66 3.99 1.64 -3.67
N GLU A 67 4.57 1.04 -4.71
CA GLU A 67 3.94 0.95 -6.03
C GLU A 67 2.62 0.15 -5.97
N GLU A 68 2.61 -0.98 -5.27
CA GLU A 68 1.40 -1.79 -5.05
C GLU A 68 0.34 -0.98 -4.28
N LEU A 69 0.77 -0.26 -3.23
CA LEU A 69 -0.10 0.58 -2.41
C LEU A 69 -0.71 1.73 -3.23
N ASP A 70 0.06 2.37 -4.10
CA ASP A 70 -0.43 3.43 -4.99
C ASP A 70 -1.50 2.89 -5.95
N GLY A 71 -1.34 1.66 -6.44
CA GLY A 71 -2.36 0.96 -7.21
C GLY A 71 -3.67 0.79 -6.44
N VAL A 72 -3.58 0.33 -5.18
CA VAL A 72 -4.74 0.18 -4.29
C VAL A 72 -5.41 1.52 -4.02
N MET A 73 -4.63 2.56 -3.69
CA MET A 73 -5.17 3.90 -3.40
C MET A 73 -5.85 4.51 -4.62
N LYS A 74 -5.29 4.36 -5.83
CA LYS A 74 -5.94 4.85 -7.06
C LYS A 74 -7.33 4.23 -7.25
N ARG A 75 -7.48 2.92 -7.02
CA ARG A 75 -8.79 2.24 -7.15
C ARG A 75 -9.80 2.70 -6.09
N LEU A 76 -9.32 3.00 -4.88
CA LEU A 76 -10.16 3.53 -3.79
C LEU A 76 -10.63 4.97 -4.06
N ILE A 77 -9.71 5.84 -4.49
CA ILE A 77 -9.97 7.27 -4.72
C ILE A 77 -10.76 7.49 -6.02
N PHE A 78 -10.49 6.67 -7.04
CA PHE A 78 -11.13 6.74 -8.35
C PHE A 78 -11.86 5.43 -8.67
N PRO A 79 -12.98 5.12 -7.98
CA PRO A 79 -13.78 3.96 -8.31
C PRO A 79 -14.32 4.08 -9.74
N GLN A 80 -14.40 2.96 -10.45
CA GLN A 80 -14.92 2.94 -11.82
C GLN A 80 -16.35 3.47 -11.86
N GLN A 81 -16.54 4.60 -12.53
CA GLN A 81 -17.84 5.19 -12.80
C GLN A 81 -18.62 4.25 -13.73
N LYS A 82 -19.66 3.58 -13.22
CA LYS A 82 -20.61 2.89 -14.09
C LYS A 82 -21.50 3.95 -14.72
N LEU A 83 -21.30 4.24 -16.00
CA LEU A 83 -22.22 5.05 -16.79
C LEU A 83 -23.52 4.26 -16.98
N GLU A 84 -24.43 4.39 -16.03
CA GLU A 84 -25.79 3.87 -16.19
C GLU A 84 -26.52 4.77 -17.18
N LYS A 85 -26.74 4.27 -18.40
CA LYS A 85 -27.64 4.94 -19.36
C LYS A 85 -29.05 4.94 -18.77
N LYS A 86 -29.45 6.05 -18.14
CA LYS A 86 -30.87 6.33 -17.88
C LYS A 86 -31.54 6.60 -19.22
N ILE A 87 -32.13 5.56 -19.80
CA ILE A 87 -33.07 5.72 -20.91
C ILE A 87 -34.34 6.29 -20.28
N VAL A 88 -34.54 7.61 -20.42
CA VAL A 88 -35.81 8.24 -20.07
C VAL A 88 -36.66 8.25 -21.33
N VAL A 89 -37.76 7.50 -21.33
CA VAL A 89 -38.80 7.63 -22.37
C VAL A 89 -39.62 8.86 -22.00
N LEU A 90 -39.47 9.94 -22.77
CA LEU A 90 -40.31 11.13 -22.63
C LEU A 90 -41.66 10.88 -23.34
N PRO A 91 -42.80 11.28 -22.73
CA PRO A 91 -44.13 11.16 -23.32
C PRO A 91 -44.36 12.14 -24.48
#